data_AF-A0A1H4QCI4-F1
#
_entry.id   AF-A0A1H4QCI4-F1
#
_cell.length_a   1.000
_cell.length_b   1.000
_cell.length_c   1.000
_cell.angle_alpha   90.00
_cell.angle_beta   90.00
_cell.angle_gamma   90.00
#
_symmetry.space_group_name_H-M   'P 1'
#
loop_
_entity.id
_entity.type
_entity.pdbx_description
1 polymer ?
#
loop_
_entity_poly.entity_id
_entity_poly.type
_entity_poly.pdbx_seq_one_letter_code
_entity_poly.pdbx_strand_id
1 'polypeptide(L)'
;MLTKWKIAATAGAAGALALAPAAMAQAAPSDPVPGTNCTVAQVERALVAVAPEAATMVNQVPGGRAEAERILTLPPAERTARIHELGRQNPQLAAYYTQNQGKINQTIGVVASTCSQY
;
A
#
# COMPACT_ATOMS: atom_id res chain seq x y z
N MET A 1 37.86 22.20 -27.59
CA MET A 1 38.29 22.18 -26.16
C MET A 1 37.94 23.54 -25.55
N LEU A 2 37.35 23.56 -24.35
CA LEU A 2 37.03 24.69 -23.44
C LEU A 2 35.55 24.55 -22.98
N THR A 3 35.11 24.53 -21.72
CA THR A 3 35.67 24.27 -20.38
C THR A 3 34.43 23.93 -19.54
N LYS A 4 34.50 22.89 -18.71
CA LYS A 4 33.40 22.45 -17.82
C LYS A 4 33.13 23.52 -16.75
N TRP A 5 31.88 23.94 -16.58
CA TRP A 5 31.46 24.73 -15.41
C TRP A 5 30.33 23.97 -14.71
N LYS A 6 30.66 23.43 -13.54
CA LYS A 6 29.70 22.93 -12.57
C LYS A 6 29.11 24.15 -11.85
N ILE A 7 27.80 24.34 -11.90
CA ILE A 7 27.10 25.22 -10.95
C ILE A 7 26.17 24.33 -10.14
N ALA A 8 26.62 24.03 -8.91
CA ALA A 8 25.72 23.68 -7.83
C ALA A 8 25.20 24.99 -7.25
N ALA A 9 23.87 25.17 -7.24
CA ALA A 9 23.22 26.24 -6.50
C ALA A 9 22.02 25.65 -5.75
N THR A 10 22.28 25.29 -4.50
CA THR A 10 21.24 25.17 -3.46
C THR A 10 20.82 26.57 -3.05
N ALA A 11 19.55 26.94 -3.25
CA ALA A 11 18.84 27.94 -2.45
C ALA A 11 17.34 27.85 -2.79
N GLY A 12 16.52 27.54 -1.80
CA GLY A 12 15.07 27.48 -1.96
C GLY A 12 14.41 28.87 -1.97
N ALA A 13 13.16 28.91 -2.44
CA ALA A 13 12.05 29.62 -1.79
C ALA A 13 10.76 29.40 -2.59
N ALA A 14 9.74 28.92 -1.87
CA ALA A 14 8.32 29.25 -1.94
C ALA A 14 7.64 29.55 -3.29
N GLY A 15 6.60 28.77 -3.60
CA GLY A 15 5.57 29.13 -4.57
C GLY A 15 4.35 28.21 -4.45
N ALA A 16 3.31 28.70 -3.77
CA ALA A 16 1.93 28.22 -3.66
C ALA A 16 1.53 26.92 -4.39
N LEU A 17 1.04 25.95 -3.62
CA LEU A 17 0.05 25.01 -4.11
C LEU A 17 -1.16 25.05 -3.19
N ALA A 18 -2.31 25.23 -3.84
CA ALA A 18 -3.64 25.33 -3.28
C ALA A 18 -3.93 24.22 -2.27
N LEU A 19 -4.89 24.48 -1.39
CA LEU A 19 -5.64 23.47 -0.65
C LEU A 19 -6.35 22.54 -1.66
N ALA A 20 -5.61 21.64 -2.28
CA ALA A 20 -6.15 20.43 -2.88
C ALA A 20 -6.38 19.44 -1.74
N PRO A 21 -7.47 18.65 -1.74
CA PRO A 21 -7.54 17.50 -0.85
C PRO A 21 -6.25 16.72 -1.11
N ALA A 22 -5.49 16.39 -0.05
CA ALA A 22 -4.22 15.69 -0.16
C ALA A 22 -4.38 14.60 -1.22
N ALA A 23 -3.85 14.86 -2.42
CA ALA A 23 -3.87 13.91 -3.50
C ALA A 23 -3.01 12.81 -2.94
N MET A 24 -3.70 11.78 -2.48
CA MET A 24 -3.14 10.60 -1.88
C MET A 24 -2.24 10.03 -2.95
N ALA A 25 -0.95 10.42 -2.93
CA ALA A 25 0.04 9.93 -3.88
C ALA A 25 -0.10 8.41 -3.88
N GLN A 26 -0.52 7.86 -5.02
CA GLN A 26 -0.64 6.41 -5.17
C GLN A 26 0.73 5.81 -4.89
N ALA A 27 0.77 4.68 -4.18
CA ALA A 27 2.04 4.02 -3.91
C ALA A 27 2.70 3.65 -5.25
N ALA A 28 3.98 3.93 -5.38
CA ALA A 28 4.73 3.44 -6.51
C ALA A 28 4.92 1.92 -6.37
N PRO A 29 4.92 1.16 -7.48
CA PRO A 29 5.18 -0.30 -7.46
C PRO A 29 6.48 -0.70 -6.73
N SER A 30 7.48 0.20 -6.72
CA SER A 30 8.77 0.03 -6.06
C SER A 30 8.79 0.44 -4.58
N ASP A 31 7.71 1.03 -4.06
CA ASP A 31 7.68 1.47 -2.66
C ASP A 31 7.82 0.27 -1.72
N PRO A 32 8.60 0.41 -0.62
CA PRO A 32 8.76 -0.65 0.35
C PRO A 32 7.46 -0.85 1.15
N VAL A 33 7.19 -2.10 1.53
CA VAL A 33 6.14 -2.45 2.50
C VAL A 33 6.80 -2.56 3.88
N PRO A 34 6.60 -1.59 4.80
CA PRO A 34 7.30 -1.57 6.08
C PRO A 34 7.14 -2.87 6.88
N GLY A 35 8.14 -3.30 7.63
CA GLY A 35 8.08 -4.57 8.36
C GLY A 35 8.11 -5.83 7.48
N THR A 36 8.41 -5.68 6.19
CA THR A 36 8.74 -6.78 5.26
C THR A 36 10.00 -6.40 4.46
N ASN A 37 10.54 -7.34 3.70
CA ASN A 37 11.63 -7.09 2.75
C ASN A 37 11.13 -6.93 1.30
N CYS A 38 9.85 -6.60 1.12
CA CYS A 38 9.17 -6.62 -0.18
C CYS A 38 8.72 -5.22 -0.61
N THR A 39 8.57 -5.04 -1.92
CA THR A 39 7.88 -3.85 -2.47
C THR A 39 6.38 -4.09 -2.60
N VAL A 40 5.62 -3.01 -2.82
CA VAL A 40 4.18 -3.08 -3.08
C VAL A 40 3.87 -4.03 -4.24
N ALA A 41 4.60 -3.93 -5.37
CA ALA A 41 4.39 -4.81 -6.52
C ALA A 41 4.65 -6.29 -6.24
N GLN A 42 5.59 -6.60 -5.35
CA GLN A 42 5.88 -7.98 -4.95
C GLN A 42 4.75 -8.54 -4.09
N VAL A 43 4.25 -7.75 -3.14
CA VAL A 43 3.12 -8.12 -2.29
C VAL A 43 1.84 -8.30 -3.12
N GLU A 44 1.58 -7.43 -4.10
CA GLU A 44 0.44 -7.58 -5.00
C GLU A 44 0.50 -8.86 -5.82
N ARG A 45 1.65 -9.18 -6.42
CA ARG A 45 1.82 -10.40 -7.21
C ARG A 45 1.73 -11.66 -6.34
N ALA A 46 2.32 -11.62 -5.15
CA ALA A 46 2.19 -12.68 -4.17
C ALA A 46 0.73 -12.88 -3.73
N LEU A 47 -0.04 -11.79 -3.52
CA LEU A 47 -1.45 -11.87 -3.19
C LEU A 47 -2.26 -12.53 -4.31
N VAL A 48 -2.05 -12.14 -5.57
CA VAL A 48 -2.73 -12.76 -6.73
C VAL A 48 -2.40 -14.25 -6.85
N ALA A 49 -1.16 -14.65 -6.55
CA ALA A 49 -0.74 -16.04 -6.61
C ALA A 49 -1.25 -16.89 -5.44
N VAL A 50 -1.23 -16.36 -4.21
CA VAL A 50 -1.57 -17.08 -2.98
C VAL A 50 -3.08 -17.08 -2.70
N ALA A 51 -3.76 -15.98 -3.00
CA ALA A 51 -5.19 -15.78 -2.73
C ALA A 51 -5.86 -14.96 -3.84
N PRO A 52 -6.06 -15.54 -5.05
CA PRO A 52 -6.66 -14.84 -6.19
C PRO A 52 -8.07 -14.33 -5.89
N GLU A 53 -8.83 -15.02 -5.02
CA GLU A 53 -10.15 -14.57 -4.59
C GLU A 53 -10.07 -13.27 -3.77
N ALA A 54 -9.06 -13.14 -2.91
CA ALA A 54 -8.84 -11.91 -2.14
C ALA A 54 -8.47 -10.74 -3.04
N ALA A 55 -7.60 -10.96 -4.03
CA ALA A 55 -7.28 -9.94 -5.04
C ALA A 55 -8.53 -9.52 -5.83
N THR A 56 -9.40 -10.47 -6.17
CA THR A 56 -10.68 -10.19 -6.85
C THR A 56 -11.58 -9.32 -5.99
N MET A 57 -11.73 -9.63 -4.70
CA MET A 57 -12.54 -8.84 -3.77
C MET A 57 -12.04 -7.40 -3.65
N VAL A 58 -10.73 -7.18 -3.56
CA VAL A 58 -10.13 -5.84 -3.53
C VAL A 58 -10.42 -5.07 -4.81
N ASN A 59 -10.34 -5.72 -5.97
CA ASN A 59 -10.59 -5.11 -7.28
C ASN A 59 -12.07 -4.81 -7.53
N GLN A 60 -13.00 -5.50 -6.86
CA GLN A 60 -14.45 -5.23 -6.97
C GLN A 60 -14.88 -4.00 -6.18
N VAL A 61 -14.09 -3.53 -5.21
CA VAL A 61 -14.37 -2.32 -4.46
C VAL A 61 -13.87 -1.10 -5.27
N PRO A 62 -14.72 -0.10 -5.58
CA PRO A 62 -14.28 1.13 -6.20
C PRO A 62 -13.17 1.80 -5.37
N GLY A 63 -11.99 1.99 -5.96
CA GLY A 63 -10.82 2.52 -5.26
C GLY A 63 -10.12 1.52 -4.31
N GLY A 64 -10.60 0.28 -4.22
CA GLY A 64 -10.08 -0.74 -3.29
C GLY A 64 -8.60 -1.06 -3.51
N ARG A 65 -8.15 -1.14 -4.76
CA ARG A 65 -6.72 -1.33 -5.08
C ARG A 65 -5.87 -0.16 -4.58
N ALA A 66 -6.28 1.08 -4.84
CA ALA A 66 -5.55 2.26 -4.37
C ALA A 66 -5.50 2.32 -2.84
N GLU A 67 -6.60 1.96 -2.16
CA GLU A 67 -6.63 1.88 -0.70
C GLU A 67 -5.73 0.77 -0.16
N ALA A 68 -5.72 -0.40 -0.80
CA ALA A 68 -4.83 -1.50 -0.43
C ALA A 68 -3.35 -1.11 -0.57
N GLU A 69 -2.98 -0.47 -1.68
CA GLU A 69 -1.65 0.10 -1.91
C GLU A 69 -1.26 1.08 -0.79
N ARG A 70 -2.16 1.99 -0.40
CA ARG A 70 -1.91 2.91 0.73
C ARG A 70 -1.68 2.17 2.02
N ILE A 71 -2.54 1.20 2.36
CA ILE A 71 -2.40 0.39 3.59
C ILE A 71 -1.05 -0.33 3.60
N LEU A 72 -0.61 -0.91 2.47
CA LEU A 72 0.67 -1.62 2.41
C LEU A 72 1.86 -0.72 2.75
N THR A 73 1.83 0.55 2.37
CA THR A 73 2.89 1.51 2.69
C THR A 73 2.86 2.04 4.13
N LEU A 74 1.79 1.77 4.90
CA LEU A 74 1.71 2.19 6.30
C LEU A 74 2.61 1.34 7.21
N PRO A 75 3.12 1.93 8.32
CA PRO A 75 3.72 1.16 9.41
C PRO A 75 2.77 0.06 9.93
N PRO A 76 3.29 -1.08 10.43
CA PRO A 76 2.45 -2.20 10.86
C PRO A 76 1.34 -1.84 11.86
N ALA A 77 1.64 -0.96 12.83
CA ALA A 77 0.65 -0.50 13.81
C ALA A 77 -0.47 0.31 13.16
N GLU A 78 -0.14 1.15 12.18
CA GLU A 78 -1.09 2.00 11.47
C GLU A 78 -1.97 1.21 10.48
N ARG A 79 -1.47 0.10 9.92
CA ARG A 79 -2.29 -0.79 9.09
C ARG A 79 -3.48 -1.34 9.83
N THR A 80 -3.26 -1.87 11.02
CA THR A 80 -4.33 -2.44 11.84
C THR A 80 -5.36 -1.36 12.18
N ALA A 81 -4.91 -0.15 12.51
CA ALA A 81 -5.80 0.98 12.77
C ALA A 81 -6.61 1.36 11.53
N ARG A 82 -5.98 1.41 10.35
CA ARG A 82 -6.66 1.74 9.08
C ARG A 82 -7.65 0.66 8.65
N ILE A 83 -7.31 -0.62 8.79
CA ILE A 83 -8.23 -1.74 8.50
C ILE A 83 -9.42 -1.70 9.46
N HIS A 84 -9.18 -1.43 10.75
CA HIS A 84 -10.26 -1.28 11.72
C HIS A 84 -11.17 -0.10 11.36
N GLU A 85 -10.60 1.03 10.92
CA GLU A 85 -11.36 2.18 10.45
C GLU A 85 -12.27 1.85 9.26
N LEU A 86 -11.73 1.15 8.26
CA LEU A 86 -12.51 0.69 7.11
C LEU A 86 -13.62 -0.27 7.52
N GLY A 87 -13.38 -1.13 8.51
CA GLY A 87 -14.40 -1.98 9.10
C GLY A 87 -15.53 -1.19 9.77
N ARG A 88 -15.24 -0.07 10.45
CA ARG A 88 -16.28 0.80 11.04
C ARG A 88 -17.15 1.47 9.97
N GLN A 89 -16.54 1.83 8.84
CA GLN A 89 -17.23 2.48 7.73
C GLN A 89 -18.00 1.49 6.85
N ASN A 90 -17.66 0.20 6.91
CA ASN A 90 -18.28 -0.86 6.15
C ASN A 90 -18.59 -2.07 7.05
N PRO A 91 -19.81 -2.15 7.63
CA PRO A 91 -20.21 -3.24 8.52
C PRO A 91 -20.15 -4.62 7.86
N GLN A 92 -20.39 -4.70 6.55
CA GLN A 92 -20.27 -5.96 5.80
C GLN A 92 -18.81 -6.41 5.71
N LEU A 93 -17.89 -5.48 5.48
CA LEU A 93 -16.45 -5.75 5.49
C LEU A 93 -16.00 -6.20 6.89
N ALA A 94 -16.45 -5.53 7.95
CA ALA A 94 -16.17 -5.94 9.32
C ALA A 94 -16.66 -7.36 9.60
N ALA A 95 -17.91 -7.68 9.25
CA ALA A 95 -18.45 -9.03 9.42
C ALA A 95 -17.65 -10.09 8.66
N TYR A 96 -17.25 -9.78 7.42
CA TYR A 96 -16.40 -10.66 6.61
C TYR A 96 -15.04 -10.90 7.28
N TYR A 97 -14.37 -9.84 7.75
CA TYR A 97 -13.08 -9.97 8.46
C TYR A 97 -13.22 -10.77 9.74
N THR A 98 -14.24 -10.53 10.55
CA THR A 98 -14.48 -11.27 11.80
C THR A 98 -14.72 -12.76 11.52
N GLN A 99 -15.54 -13.09 10.52
CA GLN A 99 -15.84 -14.47 10.16
C GLN A 99 -14.62 -15.21 9.58
N ASN A 100 -13.75 -14.50 8.85
CA ASN A 100 -12.64 -15.10 8.11
C ASN A 100 -11.26 -14.79 8.71
N GLN A 101 -11.20 -14.27 9.94
CA GLN A 101 -10.00 -13.68 10.53
C GLN A 101 -8.80 -14.64 10.50
N GLY A 102 -8.99 -15.90 10.89
CA GLY A 102 -7.93 -16.91 10.88
C GLY A 102 -7.34 -17.15 9.49
N LYS A 103 -8.21 -17.35 8.49
CA LYS A 103 -7.80 -17.56 7.08
C LYS A 103 -7.09 -16.32 6.52
N ILE A 104 -7.61 -15.14 6.81
CA ILE A 104 -7.03 -13.87 6.36
C ILE A 104 -5.63 -13.68 6.97
N ASN A 105 -5.49 -13.86 8.28
CA ASN A 105 -4.20 -13.74 8.96
C ASN A 105 -3.18 -14.76 8.44
N GLN A 106 -3.61 -15.99 8.21
CA GLN A 106 -2.76 -17.02 7.59
C GLN A 106 -2.30 -16.59 6.20
N THR A 107 -3.23 -16.10 5.36
CA THR A 107 -2.92 -15.63 4.01
C THR A 107 -1.93 -14.47 4.03
N ILE A 108 -2.12 -13.50 4.92
CA ILE A 108 -1.19 -12.37 5.12
C ILE A 108 0.20 -12.89 5.50
N GLY A 109 0.29 -13.85 6.42
CA GLY A 109 1.56 -14.46 6.82
C GLY A 109 2.28 -15.17 5.66
N VAL A 110 1.54 -15.91 4.83
CA VAL A 110 2.10 -16.58 3.64
C VAL A 110 2.58 -15.55 2.61
N VAL A 111 1.78 -14.53 2.30
CA VAL A 111 2.16 -13.45 1.39
C VAL A 111 3.41 -12.72 1.89
N ALA A 112 3.45 -12.33 3.17
CA ALA A 112 4.58 -11.61 3.74
C ALA A 112 5.88 -12.41 3.77
N SER A 113 5.80 -13.74 3.92
CA SER A 113 6.97 -14.64 3.95
C SER A 113 7.45 -15.07 2.56
N THR A 114 6.59 -15.01 1.55
CA THR A 114 6.91 -15.47 0.18
C THR A 114 7.02 -14.33 -0.84
N CYS A 115 6.64 -13.09 -0.50
CA CYS A 115 6.59 -11.99 -1.46
C CYS A 115 7.91 -11.71 -2.17
N SER A 116 9.06 -11.97 -1.56
CA SER A 116 10.36 -11.78 -2.20
C SER A 116 10.63 -12.73 -3.39
N GLN A 117 9.85 -13.81 -3.51
CA GLN A 117 9.91 -14.77 -4.62
C GLN A 117 9.13 -14.31 -5.85
N TYR A 118 8.30 -13.27 -5.68
CA TYR A 118 7.57 -12.63 -6.75
C TYR A 118 8.34 -11.37 -7.12
#